data_AF-A0A660A7S1-F1
#
_entry.id   AF-A0A660A7S1-F1
#
_cell.length_a   1.000
_cell.length_b   1.000
_cell.length_c   1.000
_cell.angle_alpha   90.00
_cell.angle_beta   90.00
_cell.angle_gamma   90.00
#
_symmetry.space_group_name_H-M   'P 1'
#
loop_
_entity.id
_entity.type
_entity.pdbx_description
1 polymer ?
#
loop_
_entity_poly.entity_id
_entity_poly.type
_entity_poly.pdbx_seq_one_letter_code
_entity_poly.pdbx_strand_id
1 'polypeptide(L)'
;MTEAYIVAYGRSPICKGKEEGTYYYSKPEEIAAQVLRGVLTTLGESFPTHAIEDVIVGCSVPENLQGMNIARKISLLAGLDVCVPGQTINRFCASGLQSIATAAA
;
A
#
# COMPACT_ATOMS: atom_id res chain seq x y z
N MET A 1 12.03 -17.80 15.68
CA MET A 1 11.30 -16.66 15.11
C MET A 1 12.30 -15.53 14.93
N THR A 2 12.33 -14.94 13.75
CA THR A 2 13.01 -13.66 13.53
C THR A 2 12.12 -12.55 14.08
N GLU A 3 12.72 -11.58 14.75
CA GLU A 3 11.98 -10.40 15.23
C GLU A 3 11.55 -9.53 14.05
N ALA A 4 10.31 -9.02 14.08
CA ALA A 4 9.77 -8.13 13.05
C ALA A 4 9.91 -6.66 13.49
N TYR A 5 10.38 -5.79 12.58
CA TYR A 5 10.61 -4.37 12.85
C TYR A 5 9.87 -3.48 11.85
N ILE A 6 9.38 -2.32 12.31
CA ILE A 6 8.87 -1.27 11.43
C ILE A 6 10.03 -0.34 11.08
N VAL A 7 10.50 -0.40 9.83
CA VAL A 7 11.69 0.36 9.38
C VAL A 7 11.37 1.75 8.82
N ALA A 8 10.16 1.94 8.28
CA ALA A 8 9.68 3.22 7.78
C ALA A 8 8.15 3.26 7.79
N TYR A 9 7.59 4.47 7.75
CA TYR A 9 6.15 4.69 7.71
C TYR A 9 5.83 5.99 6.98
N GLY A 10 4.63 6.06 6.42
CA GLY A 10 4.10 7.25 5.77
C GLY A 10 2.63 7.07 5.44
N ARG A 11 1.92 8.18 5.24
CA ARG A 11 0.51 8.17 4.86
C ARG A 11 0.17 9.38 4.01
N SER A 12 -0.89 9.28 3.22
CA SER A 12 -1.50 10.45 2.59
C SER A 12 -2.17 11.35 3.65
N PRO A 13 -2.44 12.62 3.30
CA PRO A 13 -3.51 13.39 3.93
C PRO A 13 -4.84 12.62 3.91
N ILE A 14 -5.69 12.90 4.90
CA ILE A 14 -7.09 12.45 4.90
C ILE A 14 -7.92 13.63 4.40
N CYS A 15 -8.63 13.43 3.29
CA CYS A 15 -9.44 14.45 2.65
C CYS A 15 -10.94 14.15 2.86
N LYS A 16 -11.79 15.17 2.65
CA LYS A 16 -13.25 14.99 2.69
C LYS A 16 -13.68 14.00 1.58
N GLY A 17 -14.59 13.08 1.89
CA GLY A 17 -15.16 12.13 0.92
C GLY A 17 -16.30 12.69 0.07
N LYS A 18 -16.31 14.00 -0.19
CA LYS A 18 -17.30 14.73 -1.01
C LYS A 18 -16.59 15.45 -2.15
N GLU A 19 -17.34 15.96 -3.12
CA GLU A 19 -16.79 16.60 -4.34
C GLU A 19 -15.79 17.73 -4.04
N GLU A 20 -15.91 18.42 -2.92
CA GLU A 20 -14.98 19.49 -2.51
C GLU A 20 -13.67 18.96 -1.90
N GLY A 21 -13.55 17.64 -1.73
CA GLY A 21 -12.38 16.97 -1.20
C GLY A 21 -11.28 16.83 -2.25
N THR A 22 -10.04 17.12 -1.85
CA THR A 22 -8.86 17.09 -2.74
C THR A 22 -8.67 15.77 -3.50
N TYR A 23 -9.01 14.63 -2.89
CA TYR A 23 -8.85 13.31 -3.48
C TYR A 23 -10.13 12.73 -4.11
N TYR A 24 -11.24 13.49 -4.17
CA TYR A 24 -12.52 12.95 -4.62
C TYR A 24 -12.47 12.39 -6.05
N TYR A 25 -11.78 13.08 -6.97
CA TYR A 25 -11.62 12.67 -8.36
C TYR A 25 -10.33 11.88 -8.62
N SER A 26 -9.57 11.57 -7.58
CA SER A 26 -8.31 10.84 -7.69
C SER A 26 -8.56 9.34 -7.63
N LYS A 27 -7.79 8.56 -8.39
CA LYS A 27 -7.86 7.10 -8.28
C LYS A 27 -7.19 6.62 -6.99
N PRO A 28 -7.81 5.69 -6.24
CA PRO A 28 -7.28 5.24 -4.95
C PRO A 28 -5.90 4.58 -5.07
N GLU A 29 -5.66 3.78 -6.11
CA GLU A 29 -4.37 3.12 -6.33
C GLU A 29 -3.25 4.10 -6.66
N GLU A 30 -3.55 5.24 -7.30
CA GLU A 30 -2.55 6.27 -7.62
C GLU A 30 -2.11 6.99 -6.34
N ILE A 31 -3.05 7.32 -5.44
CA ILE A 31 -2.74 7.89 -4.13
C ILE A 31 -1.89 6.93 -3.32
N ALA A 32 -2.30 5.66 -3.23
CA ALA A 32 -1.56 4.66 -2.47
C ALA A 32 -0.16 4.39 -3.06
N ALA A 33 0.00 4.39 -4.39
CA ALA A 33 1.30 4.27 -5.04
C ALA A 33 2.21 5.49 -4.79
N GLN A 34 1.65 6.70 -4.69
CA GLN A 34 2.41 7.89 -4.27
C GLN A 34 2.92 7.74 -2.84
N VAL A 35 2.08 7.25 -1.92
CA VAL A 35 2.48 7.00 -0.52
C VAL A 35 3.61 5.97 -0.46
N LEU A 36 3.47 4.83 -1.16
CA LEU A 36 4.50 3.79 -1.18
C LEU A 36 5.83 4.32 -1.72
N ARG A 37 5.82 5.06 -2.84
CA ARG A 37 7.04 5.71 -3.38
C ARG A 37 7.66 6.69 -2.40
N GLY A 38 6.84 7.50 -1.73
CA GLY A 38 7.32 8.45 -0.72
C GLY A 38 8.03 7.75 0.44
N VAL A 39 7.45 6.65 0.95
CA VAL A 39 8.06 5.84 2.01
C VAL A 39 9.37 5.21 1.55
N LEU A 40 9.39 4.60 0.36
CA LEU A 40 10.62 3.98 -0.19
C LEU A 40 11.73 5.02 -0.39
N THR A 41 11.39 6.26 -0.76
CA THR A 41 12.37 7.35 -0.90
C THR A 41 13.06 7.66 0.43
N THR A 42 12.38 7.53 1.56
CA THR A 42 12.99 7.76 2.89
C THR A 42 14.01 6.70 3.29
N LEU A 43 14.01 5.54 2.63
CA LEU A 43 14.99 4.47 2.85
C LEU A 43 16.32 4.72 2.10
N GLY A 44 16.36 5.73 1.23
CA GLY A 44 17.51 6.09 0.41
C GLY A 44 17.62 5.27 -0.88
N GLU A 45 18.38 5.79 -1.84
CA GLU A 45 18.54 5.19 -3.17
C GLU A 45 19.24 3.82 -3.16
N SER A 46 19.98 3.51 -2.09
CA SER A 46 20.65 2.23 -1.90
C SER A 46 19.73 1.11 -1.43
N PHE A 47 18.46 1.40 -1.10
CA PHE A 47 17.52 0.37 -0.65
C PHE A 47 17.23 -0.61 -1.81
N PRO A 48 17.51 -1.92 -1.65
CA PRO A 48 17.29 -2.89 -2.69
C PRO A 48 15.80 -3.20 -2.81
N THR A 49 15.08 -2.49 -3.68
CA THR A 49 13.63 -2.70 -3.88
C THR A 49 13.27 -4.13 -4.30
N HIS A 50 14.22 -4.87 -4.90
CA HIS A 50 14.08 -6.30 -5.22
C HIS A 50 14.05 -7.22 -3.99
N ALA A 51 14.45 -6.73 -2.82
CA ALA A 51 14.35 -7.46 -1.55
C ALA A 51 12.94 -7.41 -0.94
N ILE A 52 12.00 -6.66 -1.55
CA ILE A 52 10.60 -6.65 -1.12
C ILE A 52 9.95 -7.95 -1.57
N GLU A 53 9.56 -8.80 -0.61
CA GLU A 53 8.97 -10.10 -0.88
C GLU A 53 7.46 -10.07 -1.06
N ASP A 54 6.76 -9.04 -0.57
CA ASP A 54 5.31 -8.87 -0.77
C ASP A 54 4.85 -7.42 -0.52
N VAL A 55 3.73 -7.05 -1.14
CA VAL A 55 2.99 -5.82 -0.86
C VAL A 55 1.60 -6.19 -0.36
N ILE A 56 1.36 -6.04 0.94
CA ILE A 56 0.11 -6.42 1.59
C ILE A 56 -0.73 -5.16 1.83
N VAL A 57 -1.92 -5.07 1.23
CA VAL A 57 -2.79 -3.90 1.34
C VAL A 57 -4.16 -4.27 1.91
N GLY A 58 -4.54 -3.59 3.00
CA GLY A 58 -5.90 -3.67 3.52
C GLY A 58 -6.89 -2.85 2.70
N CYS A 59 -7.97 -3.46 2.23
CA CYS A 59 -9.05 -2.78 1.51
C CYS A 59 -10.42 -3.35 1.91
N SER A 60 -11.28 -2.52 2.50
CA SER A 60 -12.59 -2.93 3.00
C SER A 60 -13.61 -3.24 1.90
N VAL A 61 -13.46 -2.62 0.73
CA VAL A 61 -14.39 -2.71 -0.40
C VAL A 61 -13.58 -2.92 -1.69
N PRO A 62 -13.01 -4.14 -1.89
CA PRO A 62 -12.09 -4.43 -2.99
C PRO A 62 -12.84 -4.71 -4.30
N GLU A 63 -13.60 -3.73 -4.77
CA GLU A 63 -14.40 -3.79 -6.00
C GLU A 63 -14.20 -2.54 -6.84
N ASN A 64 -14.63 -2.59 -8.11
CA ASN A 64 -14.52 -1.48 -9.05
C ASN A 64 -13.07 -0.94 -9.14
N LEU A 65 -12.84 0.36 -8.92
CA LEU A 65 -11.50 0.96 -8.90
C LEU A 65 -10.58 0.33 -7.85
N GLN A 66 -11.11 -0.25 -6.79
CA GLN A 66 -10.33 -0.95 -5.76
C GLN A 66 -10.31 -2.48 -5.96
N GLY A 67 -10.90 -2.97 -7.06
CA GLY A 67 -10.93 -4.39 -7.40
C GLY A 67 -9.65 -4.88 -8.08
N MET A 68 -9.69 -6.16 -8.51
CA MET A 68 -8.60 -6.81 -9.25
C MET A 68 -7.25 -6.74 -8.52
N ASN A 69 -7.27 -7.04 -7.22
CA ASN A 69 -6.11 -7.01 -6.31
C ASN A 69 -5.38 -5.64 -6.32
N ILE A 70 -5.93 -4.68 -5.58
CA ILE A 70 -5.39 -3.31 -5.52
C ILE A 70 -3.93 -3.26 -5.04
N ALA A 71 -3.50 -4.19 -4.18
CA ALA A 71 -2.13 -4.29 -3.72
C ALA A 71 -1.13 -4.44 -4.88
N ARG A 72 -1.47 -5.30 -5.86
CA ARG A 72 -0.63 -5.50 -7.04
C ARG A 72 -0.61 -4.28 -7.95
N LYS A 73 -1.75 -3.59 -8.10
CA LYS A 73 -1.81 -2.33 -8.85
C LYS A 73 -0.94 -1.25 -8.22
N ILE A 74 -1.00 -1.11 -6.90
CA ILE A 74 -0.20 -0.16 -6.13
C ILE A 74 1.30 -0.45 -6.28
N SER A 75 1.71 -1.71 -6.13
CA SER A 75 3.11 -2.15 -6.29
C SER A 75 3.69 -1.74 -7.66
N LEU A 76 2.96 -2.06 -8.74
CA LEU A 76 3.37 -1.72 -10.10
C LEU A 76 3.39 -0.21 -10.37
N LEU A 77 2.36 0.52 -9.93
CA LEU A 77 2.29 1.98 -10.06
C LEU A 77 3.35 2.71 -9.22
N ALA A 78 3.83 2.09 -8.14
CA ALA A 78 4.92 2.58 -7.33
C ALA A 78 6.30 2.34 -7.98
N GLY A 79 6.37 1.61 -9.10
CA GLY A 79 7.61 1.32 -9.81
C GLY A 79 8.43 0.18 -9.19
N LEU A 80 7.80 -0.69 -8.40
CA LEU A 80 8.45 -1.91 -7.92
C LEU A 80 8.63 -2.92 -9.06
N ASP A 81 9.58 -3.85 -8.86
CA ASP A 81 9.84 -4.92 -9.83
C ASP A 81 8.58 -5.75 -10.08
N VAL A 82 8.41 -6.21 -11.32
CA VAL A 82 7.30 -7.08 -11.72
C VAL A 82 7.28 -8.41 -10.94
N CYS A 83 8.41 -8.83 -10.36
CA CYS A 83 8.50 -10.03 -9.54
C CYS A 83 7.92 -9.83 -8.13
N VAL A 84 7.78 -8.61 -7.63
CA VAL A 84 7.24 -8.33 -6.29
C VAL A 84 5.74 -8.68 -6.26
N PRO A 85 5.31 -9.70 -5.51
CA PRO A 85 3.90 -10.04 -5.43
C PRO A 85 3.10 -8.97 -4.67
N GLY A 86 1.79 -9.14 -4.63
CA GLY A 86 0.94 -8.29 -3.83
C GLY A 86 -0.37 -8.99 -3.49
N GLN A 87 -0.87 -8.78 -2.29
CA GLN A 87 -2.13 -9.36 -1.82
C GLN A 87 -3.02 -8.32 -1.15
N THR A 88 -4.31 -8.35 -1.50
CA THR A 88 -5.34 -7.51 -0.90
C THR A 88 -6.08 -8.31 0.17
N ILE A 89 -6.18 -7.76 1.37
CA ILE A 89 -6.88 -8.38 2.48
C ILE A 89 -8.07 -7.54 2.93
N ASN A 90 -9.11 -8.22 3.41
CA ASN A 90 -10.32 -7.56 3.91
C ASN A 90 -10.72 -8.13 5.28
N ARG A 91 -10.61 -7.29 6.32
CA ARG A 91 -11.17 -7.47 7.66
C ARG A 91 -11.88 -6.17 8.09
N PHE A 92 -12.63 -5.55 7.18
CA PHE A 92 -13.29 -4.26 7.38
C PHE A 92 -12.32 -3.20 7.94
N CYS A 93 -12.72 -2.45 8.96
CA CYS A 93 -11.91 -1.40 9.59
C CYS A 93 -10.54 -1.89 10.09
N ALA A 94 -10.41 -3.18 10.39
CA ALA A 94 -9.17 -3.78 10.87
C ALA A 94 -8.23 -4.22 9.74
N SER A 95 -8.58 -4.03 8.45
CA SER A 95 -7.76 -4.51 7.32
C SER A 95 -6.34 -3.95 7.32
N GLY A 96 -6.16 -2.67 7.65
CA GLY A 96 -4.82 -2.06 7.73
C GLY A 96 -3.95 -2.60 8.87
N LEU A 97 -4.57 -2.97 10.00
CA LEU A 97 -3.84 -3.62 11.10
C LEU A 97 -3.56 -5.09 10.78
N GLN A 98 -4.51 -5.77 10.13
CA GLN A 98 -4.34 -7.14 9.68
C GLN A 98 -3.18 -7.27 8.68
N SER A 99 -2.92 -6.27 7.84
CA SER A 99 -1.81 -6.35 6.87
C SER A 99 -0.46 -6.33 7.58
N ILE A 100 -0.33 -5.53 8.64
CA ILE A 100 0.86 -5.51 9.48
C ILE A 100 1.02 -6.83 10.23
N ALA A 101 -0.07 -7.36 10.80
CA ALA A 101 -0.04 -8.64 11.50
C ALA A 101 0.31 -9.81 10.58
N THR A 102 -0.20 -9.83 9.34
CA THR A 102 0.14 -10.85 8.33
C THR A 102 1.58 -10.72 7.85
N ALA A 103 2.11 -9.51 7.71
CA ALA A 103 3.51 -9.29 7.32
C ALA A 103 4.52 -9.70 8.41
N ALA A 104 4.13 -9.60 9.69
CA ALA A 104 5.00 -9.88 10.82
C ALA A 104 4.97 -11.35 11.30
N ALA A 105 4.00 -12.13 10.84
CA ALA A 105 3.80 -13.53 11.23
C ALA A 105 4.77 -14.48 10.50
#